data_AF-A0AAQ4DUP4-F1
#
_entry.id   AF-A0AAQ4DUP4-F1
#
_cell.length_a   1.000
_cell.length_b   1.000
_cell.length_c   1.000
_cell.angle_alpha   90.00
_cell.angle_beta   90.00
_cell.angle_gamma   90.00
#
_symmetry.space_group_name_H-M   'P 1'
#
loop_
_entity.id
_entity.type
_entity.pdbx_description
1 polymer ?
#
loop_
_entity_poly.entity_id
_entity_poly.type
_entity_poly.pdbx_seq_one_letter_code
_entity_poly.pdbx_strand_id
1 'polypeptide(L)'
;MWRMMGIRATATSVNCKVQHPSDPTRNLFFISDFPHLIKCLRNYLLKNGFNTPAGHVTMRPVREAHKIDANNVTLKAMPGITECHLNPNGFEKMRVSYAFQLFGPKVLRAFHLYRNELDTIFGTISATWEFFSKLFQLFQQDQPADISHDVTVCC
;
A
#
# COMPACT_ATOMS: atom_id res chain seq x y z
N MET A 1 12.48 20.07 -12.31
CA MET A 1 12.74 20.78 -11.03
C MET A 1 13.81 20.09 -10.19
N TRP A 2 13.57 18.90 -9.63
CA TRP A 2 14.48 18.23 -8.67
C TRP A 2 15.94 18.10 -9.14
N ARG A 3 16.16 17.75 -10.42
CA ARG A 3 17.51 17.66 -11.01
C ARG A 3 18.29 18.99 -10.95
N MET A 4 17.60 20.12 -11.15
CA MET A 4 18.24 21.45 -11.11
C MET A 4 18.63 21.84 -9.68
N MET A 5 17.86 21.39 -8.69
CA MET A 5 18.12 21.60 -7.26
C MET A 5 19.10 20.57 -6.68
N GLY A 6 19.71 19.70 -7.50
CA GLY A 6 20.65 18.69 -7.03
C GLY A 6 20.04 17.52 -6.24
N ILE A 7 18.71 17.45 -6.16
CA ILE A 7 17.98 16.37 -5.48
C ILE A 7 18.06 15.09 -6.32
N ARG A 8 18.60 14.03 -5.72
CA ARG A 8 18.81 12.74 -6.39
C ARG A 8 18.61 11.60 -5.40
N ALA A 9 17.98 10.53 -5.87
CA ALA A 9 17.90 9.26 -5.17
C ALA A 9 18.45 8.17 -6.09
N THR A 10 19.43 7.42 -5.59
CA THR A 10 20.02 6.24 -6.21
C THR A 10 19.94 5.10 -5.18
N ALA A 11 20.06 3.84 -5.62
CA ALA A 11 20.00 2.69 -4.71
C ALA A 11 21.00 2.77 -3.53
N THR A 12 22.11 3.48 -3.70
CA THR A 12 23.19 3.60 -2.70
C THR A 12 23.21 4.94 -1.96
N SER A 13 22.58 5.99 -2.49
CA SER A 13 22.64 7.32 -1.90
C SER A 13 21.38 8.13 -2.17
N VAL A 14 20.93 8.85 -1.15
CA VAL A 14 19.77 9.75 -1.23
C VAL A 14 20.20 11.12 -0.77
N ASN A 15 20.08 12.10 -1.67
CA ASN A 15 20.19 13.52 -1.34
C ASN A 15 18.83 14.18 -1.56
N CYS A 16 18.14 14.47 -0.45
CA CYS A 16 16.80 15.04 -0.41
C CYS A 16 16.78 16.48 0.13
N LYS A 17 17.93 17.14 0.31
CA LYS A 17 17.99 18.49 0.89
C LYS A 17 18.89 19.44 0.12
N VAL A 18 18.55 20.71 0.18
CA VAL A 18 19.37 21.82 -0.36
C VAL A 18 19.48 22.89 0.72
N GLN A 19 20.62 23.57 0.81
CA GLN A 19 20.76 24.72 1.70
C GLN A 19 19.80 25.84 1.29
N HIS A 20 19.20 26.52 2.27
CA HIS A 20 18.29 27.62 2.00
C HIS A 20 19.05 28.78 1.32
N PRO A 21 18.53 29.37 0.23
CA PRO A 21 19.29 30.31 -0.61
C PRO A 21 19.67 31.62 0.10
N SER A 22 18.96 31.99 1.16
CA SER A 22 19.20 33.23 1.92
C SER A 22 19.71 32.99 3.35
N ASP A 23 19.66 31.76 3.86
CA ASP A 23 19.99 31.45 5.25
C ASP A 23 20.84 30.18 5.29
N PRO A 24 22.16 30.30 5.45
CA PRO A 24 23.06 29.15 5.44
C PRO A 24 22.79 28.14 6.57
N THR A 25 22.08 28.55 7.64
CA THR A 25 21.80 27.69 8.78
C THR A 25 20.64 26.72 8.55
N ARG A 26 19.82 26.97 7.51
CA ARG A 26 18.60 26.21 7.23
C ARG A 26 18.75 25.33 5.99
N ASN A 27 18.06 24.19 6.02
CA ASN A 27 17.95 23.28 4.89
C ASN A 27 16.49 23.16 4.43
N LEU A 28 16.30 23.14 3.11
CA LEU A 28 15.05 22.83 2.45
C LEU A 28 15.03 21.35 2.10
N PHE A 29 14.06 20.62 2.67
CA PHE A 29 13.87 19.19 2.41
C PHE A 29 12.79 18.99 1.35
N PHE A 30 13.08 18.14 0.38
CA PHE A 30 12.20 17.82 -0.72
C PHE A 30 11.57 16.45 -0.51
N ILE A 31 10.24 16.42 -0.52
CA ILE A 31 9.44 15.21 -0.31
C ILE A 31 8.54 15.03 -1.53
N SER A 32 8.36 13.78 -1.96
CA SER A 32 7.39 13.44 -3.01
C SER A 32 5.98 13.39 -2.43
N ASP A 33 4.98 13.62 -3.28
CA ASP A 33 3.59 13.37 -2.90
C ASP A 33 3.37 11.87 -2.66
N PHE A 34 3.34 11.49 -1.38
CA PHE A 34 3.19 10.11 -0.94
C PHE A 34 1.90 9.44 -1.43
N PRO A 35 0.70 10.04 -1.24
CA PRO A 35 -0.55 9.54 -1.84
C PRO A 35 -0.42 9.25 -3.35
N HIS A 36 0.24 10.12 -4.11
CA HIS A 36 0.46 9.89 -5.53
C HIS A 36 1.42 8.75 -5.84
N LEU A 37 2.46 8.53 -5.03
CA LEU A 37 3.33 7.36 -5.17
C LEU A 37 2.55 6.05 -4.97
N ILE A 38 1.70 5.98 -3.94
CA ILE A 38 0.89 4.78 -3.66
C ILE A 38 -0.10 4.51 -4.80
N LYS A 39 -0.72 5.56 -5.36
CA LYS A 39 -1.55 5.45 -6.56
C LYS A 39 -0.76 4.86 -7.74
N CYS A 40 0.44 5.37 -8.01
CA CYS A 40 1.29 4.89 -9.10
C CYS A 40 1.71 3.43 -8.88
N LEU A 41 2.07 3.08 -7.65
CA LEU A 41 2.41 1.71 -7.25
C LEU A 41 1.25 0.75 -7.52
N ARG A 42 0.04 1.11 -7.06
CA ARG A 42 -1.19 0.34 -7.33
C ARG A 42 -1.43 0.17 -8.83
N ASN A 43 -1.35 1.26 -9.59
CA ASN A 43 -1.63 1.23 -11.03
C ASN A 43 -0.62 0.36 -11.80
N TYR A 44 0.64 0.32 -11.36
CA TYR A 44 1.63 -0.57 -11.92
C TYR A 44 1.34 -2.03 -11.54
N LEU A 45 1.08 -2.31 -10.26
CA LEU A 45 0.79 -3.65 -9.75
C LEU A 45 -0.45 -4.29 -10.40
N LEU A 46 -1.46 -3.49 -10.74
CA LEU A 46 -2.66 -3.97 -11.42
C LEU A 46 -2.39 -4.44 -12.86
N LYS A 47 -1.36 -3.89 -13.51
CA LYS A 47 -0.98 -4.22 -14.89
C LYS A 47 0.11 -5.27 -14.96
N ASN A 48 1.10 -5.16 -14.07
CA ASN A 48 2.35 -5.90 -14.07
C ASN A 48 2.63 -6.47 -12.67
N GLY A 49 3.51 -7.45 -12.57
CA GLY A 49 4.04 -7.91 -11.28
C GLY A 49 5.30 -7.15 -10.84
N PHE A 50 5.67 -7.31 -9.58
CA PHE A 50 6.96 -6.87 -9.04
C PHE A 50 7.86 -8.05 -8.71
N ASN A 51 9.16 -7.89 -8.96
CA ASN A 51 10.17 -8.80 -8.43
C ASN A 51 10.66 -8.25 -7.10
N THR A 52 10.37 -8.96 -6.02
CA THR A 52 10.88 -8.64 -4.68
C THR A 52 11.90 -9.70 -4.27
N PRO A 53 12.79 -9.41 -3.30
CA PRO A 53 13.71 -10.43 -2.77
C PRO A 53 13.00 -11.68 -2.23
N ALA A 54 11.75 -11.54 -1.77
CA ALA A 54 10.92 -12.63 -1.28
C ALA A 54 10.23 -13.44 -2.40
N GLY A 55 10.21 -12.93 -3.63
CA GLY A 55 9.59 -13.58 -4.78
C GLY A 55 8.81 -12.62 -5.69
N HIS A 56 8.08 -13.20 -6.64
CA HIS A 56 7.28 -12.44 -7.61
C HIS A 56 5.89 -12.10 -7.03
N VAL A 57 5.56 -10.81 -6.98
CA VAL A 57 4.31 -10.29 -6.44
C VAL A 57 3.38 -9.93 -7.59
N THR A 58 2.16 -10.46 -7.56
CA THR A 58 1.14 -10.16 -8.57
C THR A 58 -0.22 -9.93 -7.91
N MET A 59 -1.17 -9.36 -8.66
CA MET A 59 -2.55 -9.21 -8.20
C MET A 59 -3.39 -10.49 -8.26
N ARG A 60 -2.87 -11.59 -8.82
CA ARG A 60 -3.64 -12.83 -9.01
C ARG A 60 -4.16 -13.39 -7.68
N PRO A 61 -3.34 -13.51 -6.60
CA PRO A 61 -3.84 -14.00 -5.32
C PRO A 61 -4.93 -13.10 -4.72
N VAL A 62 -4.81 -11.77 -4.88
CA VAL A 62 -5.84 -10.82 -4.38
C VAL A 62 -7.17 -11.02 -5.11
N ARG A 63 -7.13 -11.20 -6.43
CA ARG A 63 -8.34 -11.42 -7.25
C ARG A 63 -9.02 -12.73 -6.89
N GLU A 64 -8.27 -13.81 -6.68
CA GLU A 64 -8.88 -15.08 -6.26
C GLU A 64 -9.42 -15.02 -4.84
N ALA A 65 -8.69 -14.38 -3.91
CA ALA A 65 -9.20 -14.14 -2.56
C ALA A 65 -10.54 -13.38 -2.60
N HIS A 66 -10.69 -12.41 -3.51
CA HIS A 66 -11.91 -11.64 -3.67
C HIS A 66 -13.07 -12.46 -4.24
N LYS A 67 -12.79 -13.36 -5.19
CA LYS A 67 -13.80 -14.29 -5.71
C LYS A 67 -14.28 -15.28 -4.65
N ILE A 68 -13.37 -15.83 -3.84
CA ILE A 68 -13.72 -16.74 -2.75
C ILE A 68 -14.57 -15.99 -1.71
N ASP A 69 -14.16 -14.77 -1.33
CA ASP A 69 -14.90 -13.92 -0.39
C ASP A 69 -16.28 -13.50 -0.89
N ALA A 70 -16.42 -13.26 -2.20
CA ALA A 70 -17.69 -12.89 -2.83
C ALA A 70 -18.73 -14.02 -2.74
N ASN A 71 -18.28 -15.27 -2.82
CA ASN A 71 -19.14 -16.46 -2.69
C ASN A 71 -19.47 -16.82 -1.24
N ASN A 72 -18.75 -16.24 -0.26
CA ASN A 72 -19.03 -16.46 1.16
C ASN A 72 -20.19 -15.57 1.64
N VAL A 73 -21.25 -16.21 2.13
CA VAL A 73 -22.48 -15.53 2.58
C VAL A 73 -22.41 -15.16 4.07
N THR A 74 -21.64 -15.89 4.88
CA THR A 74 -21.67 -15.78 6.34
C THR A 74 -20.63 -14.81 6.90
N LEU A 75 -19.40 -14.80 6.36
CA LEU A 75 -18.32 -13.94 6.86
C LEU A 75 -17.50 -13.42 5.67
N LYS A 76 -17.52 -12.10 5.46
CA LYS A 76 -16.70 -11.45 4.43
C LYS A 76 -15.44 -10.84 5.06
N ALA A 77 -14.28 -11.29 4.60
CA ALA A 77 -12.97 -10.77 5.00
C ALA A 77 -12.64 -9.43 4.31
N MET A 78 -13.20 -9.16 3.13
CA MET A 78 -12.97 -7.94 2.35
C MET A 78 -14.22 -7.08 2.13
N PRO A 79 -14.96 -6.69 3.19
CA PRO A 79 -16.15 -5.86 3.03
C PRO A 79 -15.76 -4.49 2.46
N GLY A 80 -16.35 -4.12 1.33
CA GLY A 80 -16.11 -2.84 0.65
C GLY A 80 -14.93 -2.82 -0.32
N ILE A 81 -14.21 -3.94 -0.51
CA ILE A 81 -13.36 -4.11 -1.69
C ILE A 81 -14.26 -4.59 -2.83
N THR A 82 -14.39 -3.75 -3.84
CA THR A 82 -15.23 -3.98 -5.01
C THR A 82 -14.39 -4.17 -6.26
N GLU A 83 -15.05 -4.53 -7.36
CA GLU A 83 -14.41 -4.66 -8.67
C GLU A 83 -13.67 -3.40 -9.10
N CYS A 84 -14.15 -2.20 -8.71
CA CYS A 84 -13.48 -0.92 -8.95
C CYS A 84 -12.06 -0.84 -8.37
N HIS A 85 -11.72 -1.65 -7.37
CA HIS A 85 -10.40 -1.69 -6.76
C HIS A 85 -9.43 -2.58 -7.56
N LEU A 86 -9.95 -3.67 -8.12
CA LEU A 86 -9.18 -4.69 -8.84
C LEU A 86 -9.09 -4.38 -10.34
N ASN A 87 -10.15 -3.85 -10.93
CA ASN A 87 -10.29 -3.48 -12.33
C ASN A 87 -10.80 -2.03 -12.49
N PRO A 88 -10.00 -1.03 -12.06
CA PRO A 88 -10.39 0.37 -12.11
C PRO A 88 -10.43 0.91 -13.55
N ASN A 89 -11.46 1.71 -13.85
CA ASN A 89 -11.53 2.54 -15.05
C ASN A 89 -10.56 3.75 -14.98
N GLY A 90 -10.55 4.60 -16.02
CA GLY A 90 -9.65 5.76 -16.10
C GLY A 90 -9.80 6.74 -14.92
N PHE A 91 -11.02 7.04 -14.50
CA PHE A 91 -11.30 7.93 -13.37
C PHE A 91 -10.97 7.27 -12.03
N GLU A 92 -11.27 5.99 -11.88
CA GLU A 92 -11.00 5.20 -10.67
C GLU A 92 -9.49 4.98 -10.43
N LYS A 93 -8.68 4.98 -11.50
CA LYS A 93 -7.20 4.98 -11.39
C LYS A 93 -6.65 6.24 -10.74
N MET A 94 -7.39 7.34 -10.76
CA MET A 94 -6.99 8.60 -10.11
C MET A 94 -7.43 8.67 -8.65
N ARG A 95 -8.46 7.90 -8.24
CA ARG A 95 -8.93 7.86 -6.86
C ARG A 95 -7.88 7.20 -5.96
N VAL A 96 -7.17 8.02 -5.19
CA VAL A 96 -6.11 7.54 -4.30
C VAL A 96 -6.66 6.74 -3.11
N SER A 97 -7.87 7.06 -2.66
CA SER A 97 -8.55 6.33 -1.59
C SER A 97 -8.66 4.83 -1.87
N TYR A 98 -8.91 4.44 -3.13
CA TYR A 98 -8.98 3.03 -3.53
C TYR A 98 -7.63 2.32 -3.43
N ALA A 99 -6.52 3.02 -3.64
CA ALA A 99 -5.19 2.45 -3.48
C ALA A 99 -4.90 2.14 -2.00
N PHE A 100 -5.24 3.06 -1.10
CA PHE A 100 -5.11 2.83 0.35
C PHE A 100 -6.04 1.73 0.85
N GLN A 101 -7.27 1.64 0.34
CA GLN A 101 -8.19 0.56 0.67
C GLN A 101 -7.67 -0.81 0.20
N LEU A 102 -7.08 -0.87 -0.99
CA LEU A 102 -6.50 -2.09 -1.55
C LEU A 102 -5.30 -2.58 -0.73
N PHE A 103 -4.39 -1.69 -0.36
CA PHE A 103 -3.23 -2.02 0.49
C PHE A 103 -3.56 -1.97 1.99
N GLY A 104 -4.85 -1.96 2.33
CA GLY A 104 -5.35 -1.89 3.70
C GLY A 104 -5.45 -3.26 4.38
N PRO A 105 -5.95 -3.28 5.64
CA PRO A 105 -5.97 -4.48 6.47
C PRO A 105 -6.96 -5.53 5.96
N LYS A 106 -7.95 -5.13 5.15
CA LYS A 106 -8.99 -6.03 4.63
C LYS A 106 -8.40 -7.11 3.73
N VAL A 107 -7.49 -6.73 2.82
CA VAL A 107 -6.83 -7.69 1.92
C VAL A 107 -5.92 -8.64 2.70
N LEU A 108 -5.20 -8.12 3.71
CA LEU A 108 -4.39 -8.97 4.61
C LEU A 108 -5.26 -9.96 5.39
N ARG A 109 -6.42 -9.54 5.91
CA ARG A 109 -7.36 -10.45 6.59
C ARG A 109 -7.88 -11.54 5.65
N ALA A 110 -8.18 -11.21 4.39
CA ALA A 110 -8.56 -12.20 3.39
C ALA A 110 -7.45 -13.20 3.08
N PHE A 111 -6.21 -12.74 2.93
CA PHE A 111 -5.09 -13.67 2.75
C PHE A 111 -4.89 -14.59 3.95
N HIS A 112 -5.22 -14.13 5.16
CA HIS A 112 -5.12 -14.95 6.36
C HIS A 112 -6.23 -16.00 6.39
N LEU A 113 -7.48 -15.58 6.10
CA LEU A 113 -8.64 -16.44 6.11
C LEU A 113 -8.59 -17.50 5.01
N TYR A 114 -8.22 -17.10 3.79
CA TYR A 114 -8.24 -17.96 2.60
C TYR A 114 -6.86 -18.52 2.24
N ARG A 115 -5.96 -18.62 3.23
CA ARG A 115 -4.57 -18.99 3.00
C ARG A 115 -4.45 -20.37 2.36
N ASN A 116 -5.22 -21.33 2.86
CA ASN A 116 -5.14 -22.73 2.42
C ASN A 116 -5.63 -22.89 0.97
N GLU A 117 -6.73 -22.23 0.60
CA GLU A 117 -7.24 -22.25 -0.77
C GLU A 117 -6.26 -21.57 -1.73
N LEU A 118 -5.70 -20.43 -1.34
CA LEU A 118 -4.73 -19.70 -2.16
C LEU A 118 -3.42 -20.49 -2.33
N ASP A 119 -2.93 -21.11 -1.26
CA ASP A 119 -1.72 -21.92 -1.29
C ASP A 119 -1.89 -23.16 -2.18
N THR A 120 -3.12 -23.71 -2.28
CA THR A 120 -3.44 -24.81 -3.20
C THR A 120 -3.40 -24.37 -4.67
N ILE A 121 -3.86 -23.16 -4.98
CA ILE A 121 -3.97 -22.66 -6.36
C ILE A 121 -2.63 -22.12 -6.89
N PHE A 122 -1.90 -21.38 -6.06
CA PHE A 122 -0.71 -20.64 -6.48
C PHE A 122 0.60 -21.18 -5.90
N GLY A 123 0.54 -22.22 -5.07
CA GLY A 123 1.62 -22.50 -4.14
C GLY A 123 1.73 -21.36 -3.13
N THR A 124 2.91 -21.17 -2.54
CA THR A 124 3.09 -20.22 -1.43
C THR A 124 2.86 -18.75 -1.82
N ILE A 125 1.88 -18.09 -1.20
CA ILE A 125 1.60 -16.64 -1.39
C ILE A 125 2.47 -15.69 -0.54
N SER A 126 3.50 -16.21 0.16
CA SER A 126 4.28 -15.48 1.15
C SER A 126 4.88 -14.17 0.63
N ALA A 127 5.38 -14.14 -0.61
CA ALA A 127 5.95 -12.93 -1.20
C ALA A 127 4.91 -11.80 -1.32
N THR A 128 3.68 -12.15 -1.70
CA THR A 128 2.58 -11.18 -1.84
C THR A 128 2.10 -10.73 -0.47
N TRP A 129 1.98 -11.64 0.49
CA TRP A 129 1.65 -11.31 1.88
C TRP A 129 2.66 -10.32 2.48
N GLU A 130 3.95 -10.61 2.36
CA GLU A 130 5.02 -9.79 2.93
C GLU A 130 5.03 -8.40 2.29
N PHE A 131 4.84 -8.32 0.97
CA PHE A 131 4.73 -7.04 0.26
C PHE A 131 3.56 -6.19 0.75
N PHE A 132 2.36 -6.76 0.84
CA PHE A 132 1.18 -6.03 1.34
C PHE A 132 1.32 -5.66 2.83
N SER A 133 1.95 -6.53 3.62
CA SER A 133 2.18 -6.28 5.06
C SER A 133 3.14 -5.10 5.26
N LYS A 134 4.24 -5.05 4.49
CA LYS A 134 5.18 -3.92 4.53
C LYS A 134 4.52 -2.61 4.11
N LEU A 135 3.71 -2.62 3.05
CA LEU A 135 2.97 -1.43 2.62
C LEU A 135 1.97 -0.96 3.69
N PHE A 136 1.24 -1.89 4.30
CA PHE A 136 0.29 -1.56 5.35
C PHE A 136 0.98 -0.97 6.58
N GLN A 137 2.13 -1.54 6.99
CA GLN A 137 2.94 -1.02 8.08
C GLN A 137 3.42 0.40 7.81
N LEU A 138 3.84 0.71 6.57
CA LEU A 138 4.24 2.06 6.17
C LEU A 138 3.11 3.08 6.36
N PHE A 139 1.85 2.69 6.13
CA PHE A 139 0.71 3.60 6.36
C PHE A 139 0.38 3.85 7.83
N GLN A 140 0.71 2.90 8.71
CA GLN A 140 0.44 3.05 10.14
C GLN A 140 1.45 3.98 10.84
N GLN A 141 2.65 4.16 10.27
CA GLN A 141 3.66 5.08 10.82
C GLN A 141 3.24 6.56 10.76
N ASP A 142 2.24 6.91 9.94
CA ASP A 142 1.70 8.26 9.82
C ASP A 142 0.57 8.57 10.82
N GLN A 143 0.16 7.61 11.67
CA GLN A 143 -0.73 7.93 12.78
C GLN A 143 0.13 8.42 13.96
N PRO A 144 -0.11 9.64 14.50
CA PRO A 144 0.50 10.00 15.76
C PRO A 144 0.14 8.91 16.77
N ALA A 145 1.13 8.48 17.56
CA ALA A 145 0.88 7.67 18.73
C ALA A 145 -0.12 8.45 19.60
N ASP A 146 -1.39 8.11 19.49
CA ASP A 146 -2.41 8.76 20.31
C ASP A 146 -2.10 8.41 21.76
N ILE A 147 -2.12 9.48 22.53
CA ILE A 147 -1.67 9.58 23.90
C ILE A 147 -2.64 8.75 24.75
N SER A 148 -2.07 8.16 25.81
CA SER A 148 -2.72 7.47 26.93
C SER A 148 -4.22 7.65 27.11
N HIS A 149 -4.88 6.52 27.40
CA HIS A 149 -5.99 6.36 28.35
C HIS A 149 -6.70 7.63 28.85
N ASP A 150 -7.97 7.79 28.44
CA ASP A 150 -9.08 7.99 29.39
C ASP A 150 -10.42 7.85 28.65
N VAL A 151 -10.91 6.61 28.60
CA VAL A 151 -12.35 6.38 28.41
C VAL A 151 -12.98 6.51 29.79
N THR A 152 -13.19 7.74 30.22
CA THR A 152 -14.15 8.01 31.29
C THR A 152 -15.53 7.86 30.67
N VAL A 153 -16.11 6.69 30.93
CA VAL A 153 -17.54 6.41 30.81
C VAL A 153 -18.27 7.47 31.64
N CYS A 154 -18.89 8.45 30.98
CA CYS A 154 -19.97 9.22 31.59
C CYS A 154 -21.28 8.54 31.22
N CYS A 155 -21.99 8.18 32.30
CA CYS A 155 -23.33 7.60 32.33
C CYS A 155 -24.37 8.39 31.52
#